data_AF-F8C5H7-F1
#
_entry.id   AF-F8C5H7-F1
#
_cell.length_a   1.000
_cell.length_b   1.000
_cell.length_c   1.000
_cell.angle_alpha   90.00
_cell.angle_beta   90.00
_cell.angle_gamma   90.00
#
_symmetry.space_group_name_H-M   'P 1'
#
loop_
_entity.id
_entity.type
_entity.pdbx_description
1 polymer ?
#
loop_
_entity_poly.entity_id
_entity_poly.type
_entity_poly.pdbx_seq_one_letter_code
_entity_poly.pdbx_strand_id
1 'polypeptide(L)'
;MIGRFQVMATLQAARAYVLGYSLEEAKSFGLNRAIFYAAAKRGFKSMKGVRGEIKLPKWKLIHKFPKEEIEKIEKNIFVERLGDEMAYCVKLGDRKYFLIGDDLQTPEDFKKQIEDRFKGKFEEAWKEAIEIVKSYDKGVLLSQRYFYEAVYKPRRDELAEKWSQLAKSP
;
A
#
# COMPACT_ATOMS: atom_id res chain seq x y z
N MET A 1 -5.18 9.69 -15.56
CA MET A 1 -5.85 8.41 -15.82
C MET A 1 -5.55 7.51 -14.64
N ILE A 2 -6.57 6.89 -14.07
CA ILE A 2 -6.46 5.93 -12.96
C ILE A 2 -6.29 4.54 -13.57
N GLY A 3 -5.28 3.80 -13.11
CA GLY A 3 -5.02 2.44 -13.58
C GLY A 3 -5.26 1.40 -12.48
N ARG A 4 -5.13 0.12 -12.87
CA ARG A 4 -5.21 -1.05 -11.97
C ARG A 4 -4.28 -0.97 -10.76
N PHE A 5 -3.17 -0.23 -10.88
CA PHE A 5 -2.22 0.01 -9.78
C PHE A 5 -2.83 0.92 -8.71
N GLN A 6 -3.41 2.07 -9.11
CA GLN A 6 -4.09 2.97 -8.19
C GLN A 6 -5.29 2.30 -7.53
N VAL A 7 -6.04 1.49 -8.27
CA VAL A 7 -7.15 0.70 -7.70
C VAL A 7 -6.65 -0.29 -6.66
N MET A 8 -5.57 -1.03 -6.95
CA MET A 8 -4.99 -1.97 -6.00
C MET A 8 -4.53 -1.26 -4.72
N ALA A 9 -3.79 -0.16 -4.86
CA ALA A 9 -3.26 0.59 -3.72
C ALA A 9 -4.38 1.13 -2.83
N THR A 10 -5.42 1.71 -3.43
CA THR A 10 -6.56 2.29 -2.72
C THR A 10 -7.36 1.23 -1.97
N LEU A 11 -7.68 0.11 -2.62
CA LEU A 11 -8.43 -0.98 -1.97
C LEU A 11 -7.61 -1.67 -0.87
N GLN A 12 -6.30 -1.87 -1.05
CA GLN A 12 -5.45 -2.45 0.00
C GLN A 12 -5.28 -1.50 1.19
N ALA A 13 -5.22 -0.18 0.96
CA ALA A 13 -5.24 0.80 2.03
C ALA A 13 -6.58 0.75 2.78
N ALA A 14 -7.70 0.73 2.06
CA ALA A 14 -9.04 0.62 2.64
C ALA A 14 -9.18 -0.66 3.49
N ARG A 15 -8.68 -1.80 2.98
CA ARG A 15 -8.60 -3.08 3.69
C ARG A 15 -7.84 -2.95 5.01
N ALA A 16 -6.63 -2.41 4.98
CA ALA A 16 -5.81 -2.27 6.18
C ALA A 16 -6.47 -1.33 7.21
N TYR A 17 -7.05 -0.23 6.75
CA TYR A 17 -7.77 0.71 7.61
C TYR A 17 -8.99 0.07 8.28
N VAL A 18 -9.82 -0.65 7.52
CA VAL A 18 -10.99 -1.38 8.06
C VAL A 18 -10.57 -2.48 9.05
N LEU A 19 -9.37 -3.04 8.88
CA LEU A 19 -8.79 -4.03 9.80
C LEU A 19 -8.04 -3.42 11.00
N GLY A 20 -8.10 -2.10 11.20
CA GLY A 20 -7.65 -1.43 12.41
C GLY A 20 -6.32 -0.69 12.32
N TYR A 21 -5.74 -0.57 11.12
CA TYR A 21 -4.56 0.30 10.94
C TYR A 21 -4.99 1.77 10.97
N SER A 22 -4.11 2.63 11.49
CA SER A 22 -4.25 4.07 11.29
C SER A 22 -4.22 4.42 9.79
N LEU A 23 -4.73 5.60 9.43
CA LEU A 23 -4.77 6.02 8.03
C LEU A 23 -3.37 6.08 7.39
N GLU A 24 -2.36 6.49 8.14
CA GLU A 24 -0.98 6.56 7.65
C GLU A 24 -0.41 5.16 7.39
N GLU A 25 -0.59 4.23 8.33
CA GLU A 25 -0.17 2.82 8.18
C GLU A 25 -0.91 2.15 7.02
N ALA A 26 -2.20 2.44 6.86
CA ALA A 26 -3.02 1.92 5.80
C ALA A 26 -2.54 2.39 4.42
N LYS A 27 -2.22 3.68 4.25
CA LYS A 27 -1.63 4.23 3.02
C LYS A 27 -0.28 3.57 2.71
N SER A 28 0.59 3.46 3.71
CA SER A 28 1.88 2.80 3.58
C SER A 28 1.73 1.33 3.13
N PHE A 29 0.84 0.58 3.78
CA PHE A 29 0.53 -0.81 3.42
C PHE A 29 -0.06 -0.92 2.01
N GLY A 30 -1.03 -0.09 1.66
CA GLY A 30 -1.70 -0.12 0.37
C GLY A 30 -0.74 0.07 -0.79
N LEU A 31 0.15 1.07 -0.71
CA LEU A 31 1.19 1.29 -1.72
C LEU A 31 2.15 0.11 -1.80
N ASN A 32 2.63 -0.37 -0.65
CA ASN A 32 3.54 -1.52 -0.57
C ASN A 32 2.97 -2.76 -1.27
N ARG A 33 1.69 -3.08 -1.02
CA ARG A 33 1.01 -4.21 -1.66
C ARG A 33 0.82 -4.02 -3.15
N ALA A 34 0.46 -2.82 -3.60
CA ALA A 34 0.32 -2.56 -5.03
C ALA A 34 1.65 -2.77 -5.79
N ILE A 35 2.78 -2.33 -5.22
CA ILE A 35 4.12 -2.55 -5.78
C ILE A 35 4.46 -4.05 -5.77
N PHE A 36 4.21 -4.74 -4.66
CA PHE A 36 4.44 -6.19 -4.54
C PHE A 36 3.72 -6.97 -5.64
N TYR A 37 2.43 -6.73 -5.84
CA TYR A 37 1.64 -7.40 -6.88
C TYR A 37 2.07 -7.03 -8.29
N ALA A 38 2.45 -5.78 -8.53
CA ALA A 38 2.95 -5.34 -9.83
C ALA A 38 4.26 -6.07 -10.19
N ALA A 39 5.15 -6.23 -9.22
CA ALA A 39 6.41 -6.94 -9.39
C ALA A 39 6.22 -8.46 -9.53
N ALA A 40 5.33 -9.07 -8.72
CA ALA A 40 5.00 -10.50 -8.79
C ALA A 40 4.53 -10.92 -10.19
N LYS A 41 3.71 -10.07 -10.85
CA LYS A 41 3.20 -10.32 -12.22
C LYS A 41 4.28 -10.34 -13.30
N ARG A 42 5.39 -9.62 -13.10
CA ARG A 42 6.50 -9.56 -14.08
C ARG A 42 7.46 -10.75 -13.94
N GLY A 43 7.14 -11.69 -13.03
CA GLY A 43 8.08 -12.67 -12.51
C GLY A 43 9.03 -11.95 -11.57
N PHE A 44 9.26 -12.50 -10.38
CA PHE A 44 10.23 -11.99 -9.41
C PHE A 44 11.69 -12.16 -9.91
N LYS A 45 12.01 -11.82 -11.17
CA LYS A 45 13.35 -11.91 -11.74
C LYS A 45 14.39 -11.08 -10.96
N SER A 46 13.96 -10.12 -10.14
CA SER A 46 14.83 -9.26 -9.33
C SER A 46 14.54 -9.25 -7.82
N MET A 47 13.41 -9.78 -7.33
CA MET A 47 13.28 -10.02 -5.88
C MET A 47 13.98 -11.33 -5.56
N LYS A 48 15.31 -11.29 -5.52
CA LYS A 48 16.07 -12.32 -4.81
C LYS A 48 15.42 -12.43 -3.42
N GLY A 49 14.94 -13.63 -3.09
CA GLY A 49 14.40 -13.90 -1.76
C GLY A 49 15.35 -13.30 -0.73
N VAL A 50 14.81 -12.48 0.17
CA VAL A 50 15.58 -11.72 1.15
C VAL A 50 16.18 -12.74 2.14
N ARG A 51 17.32 -13.33 1.75
CA ARG A 51 18.18 -14.16 2.60
C ARG A 51 19.33 -13.34 3.20
N GLY A 52 19.28 -12.01 3.09
CA GLY A 52 20.28 -11.09 3.65
C GLY A 52 19.62 -9.95 4.44
N GLU A 53 20.43 -9.23 5.21
CA GLU A 53 20.02 -8.00 5.91
C GLU A 53 19.38 -7.02 4.92
N ILE A 54 18.18 -6.54 5.23
CA ILE A 54 17.55 -5.46 4.47
C ILE A 54 18.35 -4.18 4.74
N LYS A 55 19.01 -3.66 3.69
CA LYS A 55 19.75 -2.40 3.76
C LYS A 55 18.99 -1.33 3.00
N LEU A 56 18.69 -0.23 3.69
CA LEU A 56 17.97 0.89 3.10
C LEU A 56 19.00 2.00 2.77
N PRO A 57 19.16 2.39 1.51
CA PRO A 57 20.11 3.42 1.13
C PRO A 57 19.74 4.75 1.80
N LYS A 58 20.59 5.19 2.75
CA LYS A 58 20.35 6.39 3.58
C LYS A 58 20.00 7.63 2.76
N TRP A 59 20.61 7.81 1.58
CA TRP A 59 20.35 8.93 0.67
C TRP A 59 18.90 8.99 0.15
N LYS A 60 18.16 7.87 0.09
CA LYS A 60 16.72 7.87 -0.23
C LYS A 60 15.86 8.35 0.94
N LEU A 61 16.41 8.28 2.15
CA LEU A 61 15.70 8.53 3.40
C LEU A 61 15.94 9.94 3.95
N ILE A 62 17.06 10.59 3.62
CA ILE A 62 17.42 11.94 4.13
C ILE A 62 16.37 13.02 3.86
N HIS A 63 15.56 12.88 2.80
CA HIS A 63 14.49 13.82 2.47
C HIS A 63 13.13 13.45 3.09
N LYS A 64 13.04 12.28 3.73
CA LYS A 64 11.81 11.73 4.30
C LYS A 64 11.84 11.75 5.83
N PHE A 65 13.01 11.59 6.44
CA PHE A 65 13.17 11.44 7.88
C PHE A 65 14.38 12.22 8.41
N PRO A 66 14.34 12.67 9.68
CA PRO A 66 15.51 13.18 10.39
C PRO A 66 16.64 12.14 10.47
N LYS A 67 17.89 12.60 10.58
CA LYS A 67 19.06 11.71 10.62
C LYS A 67 18.98 10.67 11.75
N GLU A 68 18.47 11.08 12.91
CA GLU A 68 18.33 10.25 14.10
C GLU A 68 17.33 9.09 13.90
N GLU A 69 16.30 9.31 13.09
CA GLU A 69 15.35 8.25 12.71
C GLU A 69 15.96 7.31 11.68
N ILE A 70 16.71 7.84 10.71
CA ILE A 70 17.38 7.03 9.68
C ILE A 70 18.33 6.00 10.30
N GLU A 71 19.07 6.39 11.34
CA GLU A 71 19.99 5.48 12.06
C GLU A 71 19.27 4.38 12.85
N LYS A 72 17.99 4.59 13.19
CA LYS A 72 17.15 3.62 13.89
C LYS A 72 16.45 2.65 12.93
N ILE A 73 16.27 3.01 11.66
CA ILE A 73 15.44 2.24 10.73
C ILE A 73 15.91 0.78 10.61
N GLU A 74 17.18 0.55 10.26
CA GLU A 74 17.70 -0.80 9.97
C GLU A 74 17.62 -1.72 11.20
N LYS A 75 17.76 -1.17 12.40
CA LYS A 75 17.69 -1.90 13.67
C LYS A 75 16.25 -2.24 14.09
N ASN A 76 15.26 -1.61 13.48
CA ASN A 76 13.84 -1.73 13.84
C ASN A 76 13.01 -2.33 12.69
N ILE A 77 13.63 -3.03 11.75
CA ILE A 77 12.89 -3.75 10.71
C ILE A 77 12.31 -5.04 11.30
N PHE A 78 11.01 -5.24 11.16
CA PHE A 78 10.30 -6.45 11.59
C PHE A 78 9.25 -6.86 10.55
N VAL A 79 8.73 -8.07 10.70
CA VAL A 79 7.65 -8.60 9.84
C VAL A 79 6.32 -8.35 10.53
N GLU A 80 5.42 -7.71 9.80
CA GLU A 80 4.03 -7.48 10.21
C GLU A 80 3.09 -8.37 9.38
N ARG A 81 1.97 -8.78 9.98
CA ARG A 81 0.98 -9.65 9.33
C ARG A 81 -0.39 -8.99 9.30
N LEU A 82 -0.96 -8.90 8.10
CA LEU A 82 -2.37 -8.59 7.92
C LEU A 82 -3.10 -9.87 7.47
N GLY A 83 -3.49 -10.68 8.46
CA GLY A 83 -4.01 -12.03 8.24
C GLY A 83 -2.93 -12.99 7.75
N ASP A 84 -3.11 -13.60 6.58
CA ASP A 84 -2.11 -14.50 5.97
C ASP A 84 -0.99 -13.77 5.21
N GLU A 85 -1.10 -12.45 5.04
CA GLU A 85 -0.16 -11.64 4.27
C GLU A 85 0.95 -11.05 5.15
N MET A 86 2.22 -11.33 4.78
CA MET A 86 3.40 -10.78 5.45
C MET A 86 3.99 -9.60 4.67
N ALA A 87 4.45 -8.59 5.40
CA ALA A 87 5.24 -7.49 4.86
C ALA A 87 6.30 -7.01 5.85
N TYR A 88 7.46 -6.61 5.36
CA TYR A 88 8.47 -5.95 6.18
C TYR A 88 8.01 -4.53 6.49
N CYS A 89 8.26 -4.08 7.71
CA CYS A 89 7.97 -2.73 8.14
C CYS A 89 8.98 -2.27 9.19
N VAL A 90 8.97 -0.97 9.46
CA VAL A 90 9.76 -0.32 10.49
C VAL A 90 8.83 0.55 11.32
N LYS A 91 9.10 0.64 12.62
CA LYS A 91 8.43 1.58 13.52
C LYS A 91 9.34 2.77 13.78
N LEU A 92 8.88 3.97 13.44
CA LEU A 92 9.56 5.24 13.68
C LEU A 92 8.64 6.13 14.53
N GLY A 93 9.04 6.33 15.79
CA GLY A 93 8.15 6.90 16.81
C GLY A 93 6.89 6.02 16.97
N ASP A 94 5.73 6.64 16.86
CA ASP A 94 4.43 5.95 16.93
C ASP A 94 3.90 5.49 15.58
N ARG A 95 4.64 5.75 14.49
CA ARG A 95 4.23 5.45 13.13
C ARG A 95 4.90 4.19 12.60
N LYS A 96 4.16 3.40 11.83
CA LYS A 96 4.66 2.20 11.18
C LYS A 96 4.63 2.36 9.66
N TYR A 97 5.74 2.06 9.02
CA TYR A 97 5.94 2.21 7.58
C TYR A 97 6.37 0.87 6.97
N PHE A 98 5.71 0.47 5.90
CA PHE A 98 6.01 -0.75 5.16
C PHE A 98 7.11 -0.52 4.12
N LEU A 99 7.95 -1.52 3.91
CA LEU A 99 9.04 -1.49 2.95
C LEU A 99 9.00 -2.67 1.99
N ILE A 100 9.53 -2.46 0.80
CA ILE A 100 9.70 -3.48 -0.23
C ILE A 100 11.06 -3.29 -0.90
N GLY A 101 11.88 -4.35 -0.91
CA GLY A 101 13.27 -4.23 -1.32
C GLY A 101 14.02 -3.22 -0.44
N ASP A 102 14.52 -2.16 -1.07
CA ASP A 102 15.25 -1.06 -0.44
C ASP A 102 14.45 0.25 -0.38
N ASP A 103 13.12 0.19 -0.58
CA ASP A 103 12.25 1.37 -0.60
C ASP A 103 11.22 1.35 0.53
N LEU A 104 11.27 2.37 1.39
CA LEU A 104 10.27 2.64 2.42
C LEU A 104 9.09 3.42 1.83
N GLN A 105 7.87 2.95 2.07
CA GLN A 105 6.63 3.51 1.53
C GLN A 105 5.97 4.43 2.56
N THR A 106 5.93 5.73 2.31
CA THR A 106 5.32 6.71 3.21
C THR A 106 3.92 7.16 2.74
N PRO A 107 3.09 7.77 3.62
CA PRO A 107 1.86 8.41 3.20
C PRO A 107 2.05 9.46 2.10
N GLU A 108 3.18 10.18 2.10
CA GLU A 108 3.53 11.14 1.06
C GLU A 108 3.82 10.45 -0.28
N ASP A 109 4.45 9.28 -0.26
CA ASP A 109 4.63 8.47 -1.47
C ASP A 109 3.26 7.99 -2.00
N PHE A 110 2.37 7.55 -1.10
CA PHE A 110 1.00 7.17 -1.47
C PHE A 110 0.27 8.36 -2.08
N LYS A 111 0.36 9.55 -1.48
CA LYS A 111 -0.22 10.77 -2.03
C LYS A 111 0.27 11.05 -3.44
N LYS A 112 1.59 11.08 -3.65
CA LYS A 112 2.21 11.37 -4.95
C LYS A 112 1.86 10.35 -6.03
N GLN A 113 1.82 9.07 -5.68
CA GLN A 113 1.63 7.99 -6.66
C GLN A 113 0.14 7.66 -6.91
N ILE A 114 -0.70 7.86 -5.89
CA ILE A 114 -2.10 7.43 -5.86
C ILE A 114 -3.01 8.66 -5.81
N GLU A 115 -3.07 9.38 -4.69
CA GLU A 115 -4.08 10.44 -4.46
C GLU A 115 -4.03 11.55 -5.50
N ASP A 116 -2.83 12.03 -5.84
CA ASP A 116 -2.64 13.11 -6.80
C ASP A 116 -3.15 12.74 -8.21
N ARG A 117 -3.27 11.43 -8.52
CA ARG A 117 -3.86 10.96 -9.78
C ARG A 117 -5.36 11.22 -9.87
N PHE A 118 -6.04 11.39 -8.74
CA PHE A 118 -7.48 11.68 -8.66
C PHE A 118 -7.78 13.18 -8.74
N LYS A 119 -6.77 14.04 -8.89
CA LYS A 119 -6.93 15.50 -9.08
C LYS A 119 -7.85 16.15 -8.03
N GLY A 120 -7.65 15.82 -6.76
CA GLY A 120 -8.44 16.37 -5.65
C GLY A 120 -9.72 15.60 -5.33
N LYS A 121 -10.10 14.59 -6.13
CA LYS A 121 -11.30 13.76 -5.92
C LYS A 121 -11.00 12.43 -5.23
N PHE A 122 -9.83 12.29 -4.60
CA PHE A 122 -9.43 11.03 -3.96
C PHE A 122 -10.38 10.63 -2.83
N GLU A 123 -10.90 11.60 -2.07
CA GLU A 123 -11.80 11.34 -0.94
C GLU A 123 -13.07 10.59 -1.35
N GLU A 124 -13.60 10.86 -2.54
CA GLU A 124 -14.77 10.17 -3.07
C GLU A 124 -14.45 8.70 -3.41
N ALA A 125 -13.30 8.48 -4.07
CA ALA A 125 -12.81 7.12 -4.34
C ALA A 125 -12.43 6.36 -3.06
N TRP A 126 -11.93 7.06 -2.04
CA TRP A 126 -11.61 6.49 -0.73
C TRP A 126 -12.86 6.01 0.00
N LYS A 127 -13.91 6.83 0.03
CA LYS A 127 -15.22 6.44 0.60
C LYS A 127 -15.78 5.21 -0.11
N GLU A 128 -15.79 5.21 -1.43
CA GLU A 128 -16.23 4.05 -2.21
C GLU A 128 -15.40 2.80 -1.90
N ALA A 129 -14.07 2.93 -1.81
CA ALA A 129 -13.19 1.81 -1.47
C ALA A 129 -13.48 1.25 -0.07
N ILE A 130 -13.74 2.10 0.92
CA ILE A 130 -14.11 1.70 2.27
C ILE A 130 -15.45 0.95 2.28
N GLU A 131 -16.46 1.45 1.59
CA GLU A 131 -17.78 0.80 1.51
C GLU A 131 -17.69 -0.57 0.83
N ILE A 132 -16.93 -0.66 -0.27
CA ILE A 132 -16.64 -1.95 -0.92
C ILE A 132 -16.00 -2.91 0.07
N VAL A 133 -14.95 -2.49 0.78
CA VAL A 133 -14.21 -3.36 1.70
C VAL A 133 -15.08 -3.80 2.89
N LYS A 134 -15.86 -2.89 3.48
CA LYS A 134 -16.75 -3.18 4.62
C LYS A 134 -17.88 -4.15 4.28
N SER A 135 -18.25 -4.25 3.00
CA SER A 135 -19.28 -5.22 2.56
C SER A 135 -18.84 -6.69 2.62
N TYR A 136 -17.56 -6.96 2.91
CA TYR A 136 -17.02 -8.31 3.01
C TYR A 136 -16.71 -8.72 4.45
N ASP A 137 -16.89 -10.00 4.74
CA ASP A 137 -16.52 -10.59 6.01
C ASP A 137 -15.03 -10.44 6.32
N LYS A 138 -14.71 -10.30 7.61
CA LYS A 138 -13.34 -10.19 8.11
C LYS A 138 -12.44 -11.33 7.61
N GLY A 139 -12.98 -12.55 7.44
CA GLY A 139 -12.23 -13.70 6.90
C GLY A 139 -11.76 -13.50 5.46
N VAL A 140 -12.60 -12.90 4.60
CA VAL A 140 -12.22 -12.53 3.22
C VAL A 140 -11.14 -11.47 3.24
N LEU A 141 -11.28 -10.47 4.12
CA LEU A 141 -10.30 -9.39 4.27
C LEU A 141 -8.98 -9.86 4.88
N LEU A 142 -8.96 -10.90 5.71
CA LEU A 142 -7.71 -11.44 6.27
C LEU A 142 -6.97 -12.37 5.30
N SER A 143 -7.63 -12.91 4.29
CA SER A 143 -6.95 -13.72 3.27
C SER A 143 -6.50 -12.89 2.08
N GLN A 144 -5.19 -12.91 1.79
CA GLN A 144 -4.57 -12.32 0.62
C GLN A 144 -5.23 -12.81 -0.67
N ARG A 145 -5.45 -14.12 -0.78
CA ARG A 145 -6.06 -14.75 -1.96
C ARG A 145 -7.52 -14.33 -2.11
N TYR A 146 -8.32 -14.40 -1.05
CA TYR A 146 -9.73 -14.03 -1.16
C TYR A 146 -9.93 -12.54 -1.37
N PHE A 147 -9.12 -11.69 -0.73
CA PHE A 147 -9.13 -10.27 -1.03
C PHE A 147 -8.83 -10.02 -2.52
N TYR A 148 -7.81 -10.68 -3.08
CA TYR A 148 -7.49 -10.54 -4.50
C TYR A 148 -8.64 -11.00 -5.40
N GLU A 149 -9.15 -12.22 -5.20
CA GLU A 149 -10.12 -12.85 -6.09
C GLU A 149 -11.55 -12.31 -5.93
N ALA A 150 -11.99 -12.01 -4.71
CA ALA A 150 -13.35 -11.57 -4.42
C ALA A 150 -13.49 -10.04 -4.35
N VAL A 151 -12.48 -9.33 -3.85
CA VAL A 151 -12.57 -7.87 -3.63
C VAL A 151 -11.96 -7.09 -4.79
N TYR A 152 -10.72 -7.39 -5.18
CA TYR A 152 -10.01 -6.58 -6.17
C TYR A 152 -10.34 -6.98 -7.62
N LYS A 153 -10.10 -8.25 -7.97
CA LYS A 153 -10.11 -8.75 -9.36
C LYS A 153 -11.44 -8.51 -10.10
N PRO A 154 -12.63 -8.69 -9.50
CA PRO A 154 -13.89 -8.55 -10.24
C PRO A 154 -14.20 -7.12 -10.69
N ARG A 155 -13.63 -6.12 -10.01
CA ARG A 155 -13.97 -4.70 -10.18
C ARG A 155 -12.79 -3.80 -10.53
N ARG A 156 -11.58 -4.36 -10.67
CA ARG A 156 -10.37 -3.56 -10.89
C ARG A 156 -10.42 -2.70 -12.15
N ASP A 157 -11.12 -3.18 -13.18
CA ASP A 157 -11.24 -2.52 -14.48
C ASP A 157 -12.37 -1.49 -14.45
N GLU A 158 -13.54 -1.87 -13.92
CA GLU A 158 -14.67 -0.98 -13.67
C GLU A 158 -14.28 0.22 -12.77
N LEU A 159 -13.62 -0.02 -11.64
CA LEU A 159 -13.17 1.05 -10.75
C LEU A 159 -12.10 1.93 -11.42
N ALA A 160 -11.20 1.35 -12.21
CA ALA A 160 -10.19 2.14 -12.92
C ALA A 160 -10.84 3.10 -13.92
N GLU A 161 -11.87 2.63 -14.63
CA GLU A 161 -12.65 3.45 -15.54
C GLU A 161 -13.47 4.50 -14.79
N LYS A 162 -14.29 4.08 -13.83
CA LYS A 162 -15.14 4.96 -13.01
C LYS A 162 -14.33 6.07 -12.35
N TRP A 163 -13.24 5.73 -11.66
CA TRP A 163 -12.38 6.72 -11.00
C TRP A 163 -11.58 7.57 -11.99
N SER A 164 -11.32 7.07 -13.20
CA SER A 164 -10.75 7.90 -14.26
C SER A 164 -11.72 8.96 -14.75
N GLN A 165 -13.03 8.68 -14.78
CA GLN A 165 -14.05 9.68 -15.11
C GLN A 165 -14.23 10.67 -13.96
N LEU A 166 -14.29 10.17 -12.72
CA LEU A 166 -14.32 11.01 -11.52
C LEU A 166 -13.19 12.04 -11.51
N ALA A 167 -11.96 11.61 -11.82
CA ALA A 167 -10.80 12.51 -11.86
C ALA A 167 -10.79 13.51 -13.04
N LYS A 168 -11.71 13.37 -14.00
CA LYS A 168 -11.91 14.31 -15.11
C LYS A 168 -13.11 15.23 -14.89
N SER A 169 -14.02 14.87 -13.99
CA SER A 169 -15.18 15.68 -13.68
C SER A 169 -14.76 17.04 -13.11
N PRO A 170 -15.50 18.11 -13.45
CA PRO A 170 -15.22 19.46 -12.95
C PRO A 170 -15.17 19.58 -11.41
#